data_AF-A0A0J8AYQ7-F1
#
_entry.id   AF-A0A0J8AYQ7-F1
#
_cell.length_a   1.000
_cell.length_b   1.000
_cell.length_c   1.000
_cell.angle_alpha   90.00
_cell.angle_beta   90.00
_cell.angle_gamma   90.00
#
_symmetry.space_group_name_H-M   'P 1'
#
loop_
_entity.id
_entity.type
_entity.pdbx_description
1 polymer ?
#
loop_
_entity_poly.entity_id
_entity_poly.type
_entity_poly.pdbx_seq_one_letter_code
_entity_poly.pdbx_strand_id
1 'polypeptide(L)'
;MAATMIVTPAMAGVNGRQANQQQRIAQGWRSGELTGRETARLERQQHRIHRTEHRMRETGGMNPRERARLHARQDRASANIRHQKHDGWRH
;
A
#
# COMPACT_ATOMS: atom_id res chain seq x y z
N MET A 1 10.34 20.57 -19.86
CA MET A 1 10.04 19.35 -20.63
C MET A 1 9.27 18.41 -19.74
N ALA A 2 7.99 18.14 -20.04
CA ALA A 2 7.16 17.24 -19.25
C ALA A 2 7.57 15.80 -19.58
N ALA A 3 8.15 15.09 -18.60
CA ALA A 3 8.41 13.67 -18.74
C ALA A 3 7.05 12.95 -18.78
N THR A 4 6.67 12.49 -19.97
CA THR A 4 5.51 11.61 -20.17
C THR A 4 5.74 10.33 -19.36
N MET A 5 5.17 10.25 -18.15
CA MET A 5 5.26 9.04 -17.33
C MET A 5 4.50 7.92 -18.05
N ILE A 6 5.23 7.03 -18.73
CA ILE A 6 4.67 5.81 -19.29
C ILE A 6 4.15 4.97 -18.13
N VAL A 7 2.83 4.93 -17.96
CA VAL A 7 2.18 4.02 -17.01
C VAL A 7 2.36 2.60 -17.53
N THR A 8 3.39 1.91 -17.03
CA THR A 8 3.60 0.51 -17.36
C THR A 8 2.53 -0.37 -16.68
N PRO A 9 2.21 -1.56 -17.20
CA PRO A 9 1.22 -2.48 -16.61
C PRO A 9 1.51 -2.81 -15.14
N ALA A 10 2.80 -2.87 -14.77
CA ALA A 10 3.24 -3.05 -13.40
C ALA A 10 2.82 -1.87 -12.49
N MET A 11 2.84 -0.63 -12.98
CA MET A 11 2.36 0.55 -12.25
C MET A 11 0.85 0.53 -12.07
N ALA A 12 0.09 0.13 -13.10
CA ALA A 12 -1.36 -0.04 -12.99
C ALA A 12 -1.73 -1.10 -11.92
N GLY A 13 -1.00 -2.23 -11.87
CA GLY A 13 -1.23 -3.27 -10.87
C GLY A 13 -0.84 -2.88 -9.44
N VAL A 14 0.19 -2.05 -9.26
CA VAL A 14 0.62 -1.52 -7.93
C VAL A 14 -0.35 -0.46 -7.42
N ASN A 15 -0.81 0.44 -8.30
CA ASN A 15 -1.86 1.42 -7.99
C ASN A 15 -3.19 0.71 -7.63
N GLY A 16 -3.56 -0.32 -8.38
CA GLY A 16 -4.77 -1.12 -8.10
C GLY A 16 -4.72 -1.82 -6.74
N ARG A 17 -3.57 -2.41 -6.37
CA ARG A 17 -3.40 -3.01 -5.05
C ARG A 17 -3.46 -1.98 -3.92
N GLN A 18 -2.86 -0.80 -4.08
CA GLN A 18 -2.97 0.29 -3.10
C GLN A 18 -4.41 0.74 -2.91
N ALA A 19 -5.17 0.92 -4.00
CA ALA A 19 -6.58 1.27 -3.94
C ALA A 19 -7.39 0.21 -3.18
N ASN A 20 -7.18 -1.07 -3.48
CA ASN A 20 -7.85 -2.16 -2.77
C ASN A 20 -7.50 -2.19 -1.27
N GLN A 21 -6.24 -1.94 -0.93
CA GLN A 21 -5.80 -1.87 0.47
C GLN A 21 -6.44 -0.69 1.21
N GLN A 22 -6.54 0.48 0.56
CA GLN A 22 -7.23 1.65 1.09
C GLN A 22 -8.73 1.38 1.32
N GLN A 23 -9.40 0.74 0.36
CA GLN A 23 -10.79 0.32 0.52
C GLN A 23 -10.98 -0.61 1.71
N ARG A 24 -10.07 -1.56 1.94
CA ARG A 24 -10.14 -2.49 3.10
C ARG A 24 -9.92 -1.77 4.43
N ILE A 25 -9.02 -0.79 4.48
CA ILE A 25 -8.79 0.03 5.69
C ILE A 25 -10.05 0.87 5.97
N ALA A 26 -10.58 1.57 4.96
CA ALA A 26 -11.79 2.37 5.09
C ALA A 26 -13.01 1.53 5.50
N GLN A 27 -13.15 0.33 4.92
CA GLN A 27 -14.18 -0.63 5.32
C GLN A 27 -14.00 -1.03 6.79
N GLY A 28 -12.80 -1.44 7.21
CA GLY A 28 -12.53 -1.87 8.58
C GLY A 28 -12.78 -0.78 9.61
N TRP A 29 -12.48 0.48 9.27
CA TRP A 29 -12.82 1.63 10.09
C TRP A 29 -14.35 1.83 10.20
N ARG A 30 -15.06 1.77 9.06
CA ARG A 30 -16.52 1.95 9.02
C ARG A 30 -17.29 0.83 9.72
N SER A 31 -16.81 -0.42 9.61
CA SER A 31 -17.41 -1.58 10.27
C SER A 31 -17.06 -1.68 11.75
N GLY A 32 -16.08 -0.93 12.23
CA GLY A 32 -15.54 -1.05 13.59
C GLY A 32 -14.58 -2.23 13.78
N GLU A 33 -14.23 -2.95 12.71
CA GLU A 33 -13.21 -4.01 12.73
C GLU A 33 -11.78 -3.46 12.97
N LEU A 34 -11.57 -2.16 12.74
CA LEU A 34 -10.32 -1.46 13.01
C LEU A 34 -10.56 -0.29 13.95
N THR A 35 -9.79 -0.22 15.03
CA THR A 35 -9.74 0.96 15.90
C THR A 35 -9.02 2.12 15.21
N GLY A 36 -9.21 3.35 15.72
CA GLY A 36 -8.55 4.53 15.15
C GLY A 36 -7.03 4.44 15.17
N ARG A 37 -6.49 3.78 16.21
CA ARG A 37 -5.05 3.54 16.35
C ARG A 37 -4.51 2.55 15.31
N GLU A 38 -5.25 1.48 15.03
CA GLU A 38 -4.90 0.48 14.02
C GLU A 38 -5.01 1.05 12.61
N THR A 39 -6.09 1.78 12.32
CA THR A 39 -6.27 2.53 11.08
C THR A 39 -5.10 3.48 10.85
N ALA A 40 -4.74 4.30 11.85
CA ALA A 40 -3.58 5.21 11.75
C ALA A 40 -2.25 4.46 11.52
N ARG A 41 -2.08 3.27 12.09
CA ARG A 41 -0.90 2.42 11.86
C ARG A 41 -0.85 1.89 10.42
N LEU A 42 -1.97 1.42 9.91
CA LEU A 42 -2.12 0.93 8.53
C LEU A 42 -1.89 2.06 7.52
N GLU A 43 -2.48 3.24 7.73
CA GLU A 43 -2.27 4.41 6.88
C GLU A 43 -0.80 4.83 6.81
N ARG A 44 -0.10 4.85 7.95
CA ARG A 44 1.35 5.12 7.96
C ARG A 44 2.15 4.10 7.16
N GLN A 45 1.75 2.83 7.19
CA GLN A 45 2.38 1.79 6.38
C GLN A 45 2.14 2.03 4.88
N GLN A 46 0.90 2.32 4.48
CA GLN A 46 0.53 2.65 3.10
C GLN A 46 1.29 3.87 2.58
N HIS A 47 1.38 4.92 3.40
CA HIS A 47 2.10 6.13 3.05
C HIS A 47 3.60 5.89 2.82
N ARG A 48 4.24 5.04 3.64
CA ARG A 48 5.66 4.65 3.44
C ARG A 48 5.88 3.89 2.13
N ILE A 49 4.93 3.02 1.76
CA ILE A 49 4.97 2.29 0.49
C ILE A 49 4.83 3.27 -0.67
N HIS A 50 3.86 4.19 -0.60
CA HIS A 50 3.63 5.20 -1.62
C HIS A 50 4.84 6.13 -1.81
N ARG A 51 5.46 6.61 -0.72
CA ARG A 51 6.71 7.41 -0.81
C ARG A 51 7.86 6.64 -1.42
N THR A 52 8.00 5.35 -1.11
CA THR A 52 9.05 4.50 -1.69
C THR A 52 8.85 4.38 -3.20
N GLU A 53 7.61 4.11 -3.61
CA GLU A 53 7.24 4.03 -5.02
C GLU A 53 7.46 5.35 -5.75
N HIS A 54 7.03 6.47 -5.17
CA HIS A 54 7.23 7.80 -5.75
C HIS A 54 8.71 8.09 -5.99
N ARG A 55 9.56 7.85 -4.98
CA ARG A 55 11.00 8.04 -5.09
C ARG A 55 11.61 7.18 -6.21
N MET A 56 11.19 5.92 -6.31
CA MET A 56 11.64 5.01 -7.37
C MET A 56 11.18 5.46 -8.77
N ARG A 57 10.02 6.12 -8.87
CA ARG A 57 9.54 6.72 -10.12
C ARG A 57 10.36 7.95 -10.52
N GLU A 58 10.70 8.81 -9.56
CA GLU A 58 11.49 10.03 -9.79
C GLU A 58 12.93 9.73 -10.23
N THR A 59 13.53 8.65 -9.74
CA THR A 59 14.93 8.28 -10.04
C THR A 59 15.13 7.63 -11.42
N GLY A 60 14.14 7.65 -12.30
CA GLY A 60 14.25 7.09 -13.66
C GLY A 60 13.58 5.74 -13.87
N GLY A 61 12.72 5.31 -12.93
CA GLY A 61 11.95 4.08 -13.03
C GLY A 61 12.48 2.95 -12.15
N MET A 62 11.70 1.87 -12.09
CA MET A 62 11.88 0.80 -11.13
C MET A 62 12.53 -0.41 -11.79
N ASN A 63 13.72 -0.82 -11.31
CA ASN A 63 14.35 -2.04 -11.79
C ASN A 63 13.57 -3.29 -11.30
N PRO A 64 13.77 -4.48 -11.90
CA PRO A 64 13.02 -5.68 -11.51
C PRO A 64 13.15 -6.06 -10.03
N ARG A 65 14.31 -5.82 -9.40
CA ARG A 65 14.54 -6.12 -7.97
C ARG A 65 13.78 -5.16 -7.06
N GLU A 66 13.74 -3.88 -7.41
CA GLU A 66 12.99 -2.85 -6.69
C GLU A 66 11.49 -3.10 -6.79
N ARG A 67 11.03 -3.49 -7.98
CA ARG A 67 9.65 -3.89 -8.21
C ARG A 67 9.28 -5.08 -7.34
N ALA A 68 10.09 -6.14 -7.31
CA ALA A 68 9.87 -7.29 -6.43
C ALA A 68 9.83 -6.90 -4.94
N ARG A 69 10.72 -6.00 -4.50
CA ARG A 69 10.69 -5.45 -3.12
C ARG A 69 9.41 -4.67 -2.84
N LEU A 70 8.92 -3.89 -3.79
CA LEU A 70 7.66 -3.15 -3.65
C LEU A 70 6.46 -4.10 -3.55
N HIS A 71 6.42 -5.15 -4.38
CA HIS A 71 5.41 -6.19 -4.30
C HIS A 71 5.41 -6.87 -2.93
N ALA A 72 6.56 -7.34 -2.45
CA ALA A 72 6.68 -7.97 -1.13
C ALA A 72 6.22 -7.04 0.01
N ARG A 73 6.47 -5.73 -0.10
CA ARG A 73 5.96 -4.73 0.85
C ARG A 73 4.44 -4.61 0.82
N GLN A 74 3.85 -4.62 -0.39
CA GLN A 74 2.39 -4.61 -0.54
C GLN A 74 1.74 -5.88 -0.02
N ASP A 75 2.35 -7.04 -0.22
CA ASP A 75 1.83 -8.31 0.29
C ASP A 75 1.85 -8.33 1.82
N ARG A 76 2.93 -7.82 2.42
CA ARG A 76 3.03 -7.65 3.87
C ARG A 76 1.99 -6.66 4.40
N ALA A 77 1.75 -5.55 3.69
CA ALA A 77 0.69 -4.62 4.06
C ALA A 77 -0.69 -5.28 3.98
N SER A 78 -0.97 -6.06 2.92
CA SER A 78 -2.21 -6.80 2.77
C SER A 78 -2.46 -7.79 3.91
N ALA A 79 -1.40 -8.52 4.32
CA ALA A 79 -1.43 -9.42 5.46
C ALA A 79 -1.67 -8.68 6.78
N ASN A 80 -1.02 -7.53 7.00
CA ASN A 80 -1.23 -6.70 8.18
C ASN A 80 -2.65 -6.14 8.27
N ILE A 81 -3.24 -5.71 7.14
CA ILE A 81 -4.63 -5.27 7.08
C ILE A 81 -5.55 -6.44 7.45
N ARG A 82 -5.30 -7.63 6.90
CA ARG A 82 -6.09 -8.83 7.22
C ARG A 82 -6.01 -9.15 8.71
N HIS A 83 -4.79 -9.22 9.25
CA HIS A 83 -4.56 -9.48 10.67
C HIS A 83 -5.28 -8.46 11.54
N GLN A 84 -5.11 -7.16 11.33
CA GLN A 84 -5.77 -6.17 12.18
C GLN A 84 -7.30 -6.19 12.05
N LYS A 85 -7.85 -6.44 10.86
CA LYS A 85 -9.31 -6.58 10.68
C LYS A 85 -9.92 -7.79 11.43
N HIS A 86 -9.15 -8.87 11.63
CA HIS A 86 -9.65 -10.08 12.28
C HIS A 86 -9.24 -10.20 13.75
N ASP A 87 -8.07 -9.66 14.09
CA ASP A 87 -7.45 -9.78 15.41
C ASP A 87 -7.57 -8.51 16.27
N GLY A 88 -8.37 -7.51 15.85
CA GLY A 88 -8.58 -6.20 16.51
C GLY A 88 -9.03 -6.24 17.98
N TRP A 89 -9.10 -7.43 18.57
CA TRP A 89 -9.42 -7.73 19.96
C TRP A 89 -8.22 -8.12 20.82
N ARG A 90 -7.01 -8.24 20.24
CA ARG A 90 -5.78 -8.61 20.95
C ARG A 90 -4.79 -7.43 21.00
N HIS A 91 -5.02 -6.46 21.88
CA HIS A 91 -3.99 -5.53 22.33
C HIS A 91 -4.16 -5.19 23.80
#